data_AF-A0A9E4Z385-F1
#
_entry.id   AF-A0A9E4Z385-F1
#
_cell.length_a   1.000
_cell.length_b   1.000
_cell.length_c   1.000
_cell.angle_alpha   90.00
_cell.angle_beta   90.00
_cell.angle_gamma   90.00
#
_symmetry.space_group_name_H-M   'P 1'
#
loop_
_entity.id
_entity.type
_entity.pdbx_description
1 polymer ?
#
loop_
_entity_poly.entity_id
_entity_poly.type
_entity_poly.pdbx_seq_one_letter_code
_entity_poly.pdbx_strand_id
1 'polypeptide(L)'
;GRLLIVVATGWFYFFVMEVIFGFYGREADEIAVRNFQFMVSPWNIWMMIFVGMTYFLPVSIWLSRSARRNLWIMSIACVSVNIGMWLERFLIIVPGLARKQLLTFDWYTYRPSTVEWLIIIGTFAMVSILMVTIARVVPLIPLYDIKEGEILRTEIKIGRVSVPAVFRED
;
A
#
# COMPACT_ATOMS: atom_id res chain seq x y z
N GLY A 1 -2.79 3.86 -12.14
CA GLY A 1 -1.82 4.98 -12.12
C GLY A 1 -2.38 6.20 -11.42
N ARG A 2 -3.22 7.00 -12.10
CA ARG A 2 -3.72 8.28 -11.56
C ARG A 2 -4.54 8.14 -10.26
N LEU A 3 -5.36 7.10 -10.15
CA LEU A 3 -6.14 6.82 -8.94
C LEU A 3 -5.25 6.54 -7.72
N LEU A 4 -4.13 5.83 -7.91
CA LEU A 4 -3.19 5.54 -6.82
C LEU A 4 -2.53 6.80 -6.26
N ILE A 5 -2.29 7.81 -7.09
CA ILE A 5 -1.77 9.11 -6.63
C ILE A 5 -2.80 9.76 -5.69
N VAL A 6 -4.07 9.78 -6.07
CA VAL A 6 -5.15 10.38 -5.24
C VAL A 6 -5.24 9.67 -3.88
N VAL A 7 -5.21 8.34 -3.89
CA VAL A 7 -5.25 7.54 -2.65
C VAL A 7 -4.01 7.79 -1.79
N ALA A 8 -2.82 7.84 -2.38
CA ALA A 8 -1.57 8.11 -1.66
C ALA A 8 -1.56 9.51 -1.03
N THR A 9 -2.04 10.52 -1.75
CA THR A 9 -2.16 11.89 -1.21
C THR A 9 -3.21 11.96 -0.11
N GLY A 10 -4.35 11.28 -0.25
CA GLY A 10 -5.36 11.20 0.81
C GLY A 10 -4.83 10.52 2.08
N TRP A 11 -4.12 9.41 1.93
CA TRP A 11 -3.46 8.75 3.06
C TRP A 11 -2.40 9.65 3.72
N PHE A 12 -1.57 10.35 2.93
CA PHE A 12 -0.56 11.27 3.45
C PHE A 12 -1.19 12.42 4.25
N TYR A 13 -2.34 12.93 3.79
CA TYR A 13 -3.12 13.91 4.54
C TYR A 13 -3.55 13.39 5.92
N PHE A 14 -4.08 12.16 6.00
CA PHE A 14 -4.46 11.58 7.29
C PHE A 14 -3.27 11.37 8.21
N PHE A 15 -2.13 10.91 7.67
CA PHE A 15 -0.89 10.78 8.43
C PHE A 15 -0.43 12.12 9.01
N VAL A 16 -0.43 13.20 8.22
CA VAL A 16 -0.06 14.53 8.70
C VAL A 16 -1.02 15.01 9.80
N MET A 17 -2.32 14.78 9.63
CA MET A 17 -3.30 15.11 10.66
C MET A 17 -3.06 14.35 11.97
N GLU A 18 -2.75 13.06 11.90
CA GLU A 18 -2.43 12.25 13.08
C GLU A 18 -1.22 12.80 13.86
N VAL A 19 -0.19 13.27 13.14
CA VAL A 19 0.98 13.91 13.74
C VAL A 19 0.60 15.23 14.40
N ILE A 20 -0.18 16.08 13.72
CA ILE A 20 -0.62 17.37 14.26
C ILE A 20 -1.46 17.19 15.53
N PHE A 21 -2.47 16.31 15.49
CA PHE A 21 -3.33 16.05 16.64
C PHE A 21 -2.55 15.47 17.82
N GLY A 22 -1.57 14.59 17.57
CA GLY A 22 -0.71 14.03 18.62
C GLY A 22 0.17 15.06 19.34
N PHE A 23 0.51 16.19 18.70
CA PHE A 23 1.18 17.31 19.38
C PHE A 23 0.20 18.30 20.01
N TYR A 24 -0.98 18.48 19.40
CA TYR A 24 -1.99 19.43 19.86
C TYR A 24 -2.71 18.97 21.13
N GLY A 25 -2.94 17.66 21.32
CA GLY A 25 -3.61 17.10 22.50
C GLY A 25 -2.89 17.37 23.83
N ARG A 26 -1.58 17.66 23.79
CA ARG A 26 -0.71 17.98 24.94
C ARG A 26 -0.73 16.96 26.09
N GLU A 27 -1.20 15.74 25.83
CA GLU A 27 -1.07 14.63 26.78
C GLU A 27 0.39 14.21 26.88
N ALA A 28 0.89 14.04 28.11
CA ALA A 28 2.29 13.72 28.36
C ALA A 28 2.71 12.41 27.69
N ASP A 29 1.81 11.43 27.65
CA ASP A 29 2.05 10.11 27.07
C ASP A 29 2.13 10.17 25.54
N GLU A 30 1.23 10.92 24.89
CA GLU A 30 1.26 11.09 23.43
C GLU A 30 2.50 11.87 22.97
N ILE A 31 2.86 12.92 23.69
CA ILE A 31 4.10 13.67 23.42
C ILE A 31 5.33 12.77 23.59
N ALA A 32 5.35 11.91 24.61
CA ALA A 32 6.46 10.98 24.85
C ALA A 32 6.60 9.95 23.70
N VAL A 33 5.49 9.44 23.16
CA VAL A 33 5.47 8.56 21.98
C VAL A 33 5.99 9.30 20.74
N ARG A 34 5.49 10.51 20.48
CA ARG A 34 5.89 11.30 19.29
C ARG A 34 7.36 11.72 19.34
N ASN A 35 7.85 12.15 20.51
CA ASN A 35 9.28 12.46 20.69
C ASN A 35 10.14 11.21 20.48
N PHE A 36 9.68 10.04 20.91
CA PHE A 36 10.38 8.79 20.66
C PHE A 36 10.44 8.43 19.17
N GLN A 37 9.33 8.61 18.44
CA GLN A 37 9.27 8.37 17.00
C GLN A 37 10.16 9.33 16.19
N PHE A 38 10.19 10.62 16.52
CA PHE A 38 10.86 11.64 15.70
C PHE A 38 12.26 12.02 16.16
N MET A 39 12.56 11.98 17.46
CA MET A 39 13.82 12.53 18.01
C MET A 39 14.82 11.45 18.45
N VAL A 40 14.37 10.22 18.74
CA VAL A 40 15.25 9.16 19.26
C VAL A 40 15.71 8.24 18.12
N SER A 41 17.03 8.09 17.98
CA SER A 41 17.63 7.09 17.09
C SER A 41 17.47 5.69 17.67
N PRO A 42 17.10 4.65 16.90
CA PRO A 42 17.00 4.59 15.44
C PRO A 42 15.59 4.85 14.86
N TRP A 43 14.59 5.12 15.70
CA TRP A 43 13.17 5.23 15.29
C TRP A 43 12.91 6.40 14.34
N ASN A 44 13.66 7.49 14.49
CA ASN A 44 13.62 8.62 13.57
C ASN A 44 14.00 8.23 12.13
N ILE A 45 14.99 7.34 11.95
CA ILE A 45 15.42 6.85 10.64
C ILE A 45 14.32 5.98 10.03
N TRP A 46 13.69 5.11 10.83
CA TRP A 46 12.55 4.30 10.38
C TRP A 46 11.36 5.17 9.96
N MET A 47 11.05 6.26 10.69
CA MET A 47 10.02 7.22 10.31
C MET A 47 10.36 7.93 8.98
N MET A 48 11.60 8.35 8.77
CA MET A 48 12.03 8.97 7.51
C MET A 48 11.94 8.00 6.33
N ILE A 49 12.41 6.76 6.51
CA ILE A 49 12.32 5.70 5.50
C ILE A 49 10.86 5.42 5.16
N PHE A 50 10.00 5.31 6.17
CA PHE A 50 8.57 5.11 6.00
C PHE A 50 7.93 6.20 5.13
N VAL A 51 8.10 7.47 5.48
CA VAL A 51 7.50 8.57 4.71
C VAL A 51 8.08 8.62 3.28
N GLY A 52 9.39 8.36 3.14
CA GLY A 52 10.07 8.28 1.84
C GLY A 52 9.51 7.17 0.94
N MET A 53 9.35 5.96 1.48
CA MET A 53 8.93 4.76 0.74
C MET A 53 7.43 4.73 0.45
N THR A 54 6.60 5.29 1.33
CA THR A 54 5.13 5.26 1.19
C THR A 54 4.62 6.37 0.27
N TYR A 55 5.18 7.58 0.35
CA TYR A 55 4.64 8.73 -0.38
C TYR A 55 5.61 9.28 -1.43
N PHE A 56 6.81 9.72 -1.03
CA PHE A 56 7.68 10.49 -1.93
C PHE A 56 8.19 9.69 -3.13
N LEU A 57 8.70 8.49 -2.89
CA LEU A 57 9.21 7.61 -3.94
C LEU A 57 8.11 7.18 -4.93
N PRO A 58 6.98 6.59 -4.51
CA PRO A 58 5.96 6.11 -5.44
C PRO A 58 5.22 7.24 -6.16
N VAL A 59 4.93 8.36 -5.49
CA VAL A 59 4.26 9.51 -6.14
C VAL A 59 5.16 10.15 -7.20
N SER A 60 6.46 10.28 -6.92
CA SER A 60 7.44 10.77 -7.90
C SER A 60 7.49 9.88 -9.15
N ILE A 61 7.52 8.56 -8.95
CA ILE A 61 7.49 7.58 -10.05
C ILE A 61 6.19 7.65 -10.85
N TRP A 62 5.03 7.75 -10.18
CA TRP A 62 3.73 7.78 -10.87
C TRP A 62 3.46 9.08 -11.61
N LEU A 63 4.08 10.19 -11.20
CA LEU A 63 3.98 11.48 -11.90
C LEU A 63 4.61 11.42 -13.29
N SER A 64 5.74 10.71 -13.42
CA SER A 64 6.42 10.53 -14.71
C SER A 64 5.61 9.62 -15.65
N ARG A 65 5.34 10.10 -16.87
CA ARG A 65 4.67 9.31 -17.91
C ARG A 65 5.56 8.17 -18.41
N SER A 66 6.88 8.37 -18.45
CA SER A 66 7.84 7.38 -18.94
C SER A 66 7.95 6.20 -17.95
N ALA A 67 8.04 6.51 -16.66
CA ALA A 67 8.16 5.51 -15.60
C ALA A 67 6.92 4.60 -15.52
N ARG A 68 5.72 5.13 -15.75
CA ARG A 68 4.48 4.34 -15.78
C ARG A 68 4.38 3.32 -16.91
N ARG A 69 5.17 3.46 -17.96
CA ARG A 69 5.18 2.53 -19.10
C ARG A 69 6.17 1.38 -18.89
N ASN A 70 7.09 1.50 -17.94
CA ASN A 70 8.05 0.46 -17.64
C ASN A 70 7.55 -0.42 -16.48
N LEU A 71 7.32 -1.70 -16.76
CA LEU A 71 6.83 -2.67 -15.80
C LEU A 71 7.76 -2.78 -14.57
N TRP A 72 9.08 -2.80 -14.79
CA TRP A 72 10.05 -2.98 -13.70
C TRP A 72 10.03 -1.82 -12.70
N ILE A 73 9.94 -0.59 -13.20
CA ILE A 73 9.87 0.62 -12.36
C ILE A 73 8.56 0.62 -11.57
N MET A 74 7.45 0.21 -12.19
CA MET A 74 6.16 0.08 -11.52
C MET A 74 6.18 -1.02 -10.44
N SER A 75 6.81 -2.15 -10.68
CA SER A 75 6.96 -3.22 -9.68
C SER A 75 7.75 -2.76 -8.46
N ILE A 76 8.87 -2.03 -8.66
CA ILE A 76 9.66 -1.46 -7.56
C ILE A 76 8.83 -0.48 -6.74
N ALA A 77 8.04 0.38 -7.40
CA ALA A 77 7.14 1.30 -6.70
C ALA A 77 6.09 0.55 -5.86
N CYS A 78 5.50 -0.53 -6.39
CA CYS A 78 4.53 -1.35 -5.65
C CYS A 78 5.14 -2.05 -4.43
N VAL A 79 6.37 -2.57 -4.56
CA VAL A 79 7.09 -3.20 -3.44
C VAL A 79 7.44 -2.14 -2.37
N SER A 80 7.90 -0.96 -2.79
CA SER A 80 8.19 0.16 -1.89
C SER A 80 6.96 0.55 -1.06
N VAL A 81 5.80 0.68 -1.71
CA VAL A 81 4.54 1.02 -1.00
C VAL A 81 4.15 -0.08 -0.01
N ASN A 82 4.27 -1.36 -0.38
CA ASN A 82 3.95 -2.45 0.54
C ASN A 82 4.84 -2.43 1.80
N ILE A 83 6.15 -2.24 1.62
CA ILE A 83 7.09 -2.13 2.74
C ILE A 83 6.75 -0.89 3.58
N GLY A 84 6.45 0.24 2.96
CA GLY A 84 6.06 1.48 3.63
C GLY A 84 4.79 1.32 4.48
N MET A 85 3.75 0.69 3.95
CA MET A 85 2.51 0.43 4.70
C MET A 85 2.70 -0.56 5.85
N TRP A 86 3.58 -1.55 5.67
CA TRP A 86 3.95 -2.45 6.77
C TRP A 86 4.71 -1.70 7.87
N LEU A 87 5.65 -0.82 7.49
CA LEU A 87 6.37 0.05 8.43
C LEU A 87 5.44 1.00 9.17
N GLU A 88 4.36 1.51 8.56
CA GLU A 88 3.32 2.29 9.25
C GLU A 88 2.80 1.53 10.47
N ARG A 89 2.38 0.28 10.28
CA ARG A 89 1.83 -0.55 11.35
C ARG A 89 2.88 -0.84 12.42
N PHE A 90 4.12 -1.11 12.01
CA PHE A 90 5.22 -1.29 12.94
C PHE A 90 5.47 -0.04 13.81
N LEU A 91 5.48 1.14 13.20
CA LEU A 91 5.79 2.42 13.84
C LEU A 91 4.64 2.97 14.71
N ILE A 92 3.40 2.58 14.44
CA ILE A 92 2.27 2.91 15.33
C ILE A 92 2.27 1.99 16.56
N ILE A 93 2.43 0.68 16.34
CA ILE A 93 2.25 -0.32 17.41
C ILE A 93 3.43 -0.30 18.38
N VAL A 94 4.68 -0.36 17.90
CA VAL A 94 5.83 -0.59 18.78
C VAL A 94 6.15 0.60 19.68
N PRO A 95 6.32 1.84 19.16
CA PRO A 95 6.40 3.05 19.98
C PRO A 95 5.19 3.28 20.88
N GLY A 96 3.98 2.95 20.38
CA GLY A 96 2.76 3.03 21.16
C GLY A 96 2.82 2.15 22.42
N LEU A 97 3.18 0.88 22.27
CA LEU A 97 3.32 -0.05 23.40
C LEU A 97 4.49 0.30 24.33
N ALA A 98 5.60 0.77 23.79
CA ALA A 98 6.80 1.05 24.58
C ALA A 98 6.65 2.27 25.52
N ARG A 99 5.79 3.23 25.16
CA ARG A 99 5.70 4.53 25.84
C ARG A 99 4.32 4.85 26.41
N LYS A 100 3.24 4.24 25.93
CA LYS A 100 1.86 4.48 26.40
C LYS A 100 1.44 3.58 27.57
N GLN A 101 2.40 2.98 28.28
CA GLN A 101 2.09 2.09 29.40
C GLN A 101 1.76 2.90 30.66
N LEU A 102 0.75 2.46 31.41
CA LEU A 102 0.25 3.13 32.62
C LEU A 102 1.33 3.30 33.73
N LEU A 103 2.40 2.50 33.66
CA LEU A 103 3.53 2.51 34.58
C LEU A 103 4.78 3.04 33.87
N THR A 104 5.21 4.25 34.22
CA THR A 104 6.37 4.94 33.63
C THR A 104 7.72 4.25 33.90
N PHE A 105 7.77 3.26 34.81
CA PHE A 105 9.00 2.59 35.23
C PHE A 105 9.50 1.53 34.24
N ASP A 106 8.65 1.02 33.33
CA ASP A 106 8.94 -0.17 32.52
C ASP A 106 9.06 0.14 31.01
N TRP A 107 9.90 1.11 30.67
CA TRP A 107 10.18 1.46 29.28
C TRP A 107 11.08 0.42 28.62
N TYR A 108 10.47 -0.53 27.91
CA TYR A 108 11.18 -1.60 27.20
C TYR A 108 11.42 -1.26 25.73
N THR A 109 12.49 -1.81 25.15
CA THR A 109 12.78 -1.71 23.71
C THR A 109 12.47 -3.03 23.02
N TYR A 110 11.60 -2.99 22.02
CA TYR A 110 11.25 -4.17 21.22
C TYR A 110 12.45 -4.66 20.41
N ARG A 111 12.72 -5.97 20.48
CA ARG A 111 13.68 -6.66 19.62
C ARG A 111 12.99 -7.88 19.01
N PRO A 112 12.86 -7.93 17.68
CA PRO A 112 12.12 -9.01 17.06
C PRO A 112 12.83 -10.35 17.26
N SER A 113 12.07 -11.36 17.66
CA SER A 113 12.49 -12.75 17.76
C SER A 113 12.48 -13.43 16.40
N THR A 114 13.32 -14.45 16.21
CA THR A 114 13.34 -15.28 15.00
C THR A 114 11.97 -15.91 14.71
N VAL A 115 11.20 -16.23 15.75
CA VAL A 115 9.85 -16.80 15.60
C VAL A 115 8.89 -15.80 14.97
N GLU A 116 8.96 -14.52 15.33
CA GLU A 116 8.11 -13.47 14.77
C GLU A 116 8.39 -13.27 13.27
N TRP A 117 9.67 -13.32 12.87
CA TRP A 117 10.04 -13.30 11.46
C TRP A 117 9.49 -14.48 10.68
N LEU A 118 9.52 -15.68 11.26
CA LEU A 118 8.94 -16.88 10.63
C LEU A 118 7.43 -16.76 10.46
N ILE A 119 6.72 -16.17 11.43
CA ILE A 119 5.27 -15.93 11.31
C ILE A 119 5.00 -14.95 10.18
N ILE A 120 5.73 -13.84 10.09
CA ILE A 120 5.57 -12.86 9.01
C ILE A 120 5.77 -13.53 7.65
N ILE A 121 6.88 -14.25 7.45
CA ILE A 121 7.16 -14.96 6.20
C ILE A 121 6.09 -16.02 5.92
N GLY A 122 5.64 -16.74 6.95
CA GLY A 122 4.57 -17.73 6.86
C GLY A 122 3.25 -17.13 6.37
N THR A 123 2.87 -15.93 6.84
CA THR A 123 1.65 -15.26 6.37
C THR A 123 1.72 -14.88 4.89
N PHE A 124 2.86 -14.35 4.42
CA PHE A 124 3.06 -14.05 2.99
C PHE A 124 3.03 -15.32 2.13
N ALA A 125 3.66 -16.41 2.60
CA ALA A 125 3.63 -17.70 1.92
C ALA A 125 2.20 -18.26 1.86
N MET A 126 1.47 -18.20 2.96
CA MET A 126 0.08 -18.66 3.04
C MET A 126 -0.81 -17.90 2.04
N VAL A 127 -0.78 -16.56 2.03
CA VAL A 127 -1.56 -15.75 1.09
C VAL A 127 -1.19 -16.08 -0.36
N SER A 128 0.10 -16.23 -0.65
CA SER A 128 0.58 -16.56 -2.01
C SER A 128 0.08 -17.94 -2.47
N ILE A 129 0.12 -18.94 -1.59
CA ILE A 129 -0.41 -20.28 -1.86
C ILE A 129 -1.91 -20.20 -2.13
N LEU A 130 -2.68 -19.52 -1.28
CA LEU A 130 -4.12 -19.36 -1.49
C LEU A 130 -4.44 -18.66 -2.81
N MET A 131 -3.70 -17.59 -3.17
CA MET A 131 -3.88 -16.88 -4.43
C MET A 131 -3.65 -17.80 -5.64
N VAL A 132 -2.60 -18.64 -5.61
CA VAL A 132 -2.32 -19.61 -6.68
C VAL A 132 -3.38 -20.71 -6.73
N THR A 133 -3.83 -21.20 -5.57
CA THR A 133 -4.91 -22.19 -5.50
C THR A 133 -6.22 -21.65 -6.08
N ILE A 134 -6.61 -20.42 -5.73
CA ILE A 134 -7.81 -19.79 -6.28
C ILE A 134 -7.66 -19.56 -7.78
N ALA A 135 -6.50 -19.07 -8.24
CA ALA A 135 -6.20 -18.88 -9.66
C ALA A 135 -6.25 -20.18 -10.48
N ARG A 136 -6.05 -21.33 -9.83
CA ARG A 136 -6.16 -22.65 -10.46
C ARG A 136 -7.59 -23.19 -10.46
N VAL A 137 -8.39 -22.87 -9.45
CA VAL A 137 -9.77 -23.38 -9.29
C VAL A 137 -10.78 -22.53 -10.07
N VAL A 138 -10.58 -21.22 -10.12
CA VAL A 138 -11.52 -20.25 -10.73
C VAL A 138 -10.86 -19.60 -11.95
N PRO A 139 -11.59 -19.43 -13.08
CA PRO A 139 -11.06 -18.69 -14.23
C PRO A 139 -10.72 -17.25 -13.84
N LEU A 140 -9.48 -16.84 -14.09
CA LEU A 140 -8.97 -15.49 -13.77
C LEU A 140 -9.65 -14.38 -14.58
N ILE A 141 -10.16 -14.70 -15.78
CA ILE A 141 -10.85 -13.76 -16.65
C ILE A 141 -12.30 -14.26 -16.80
N PRO A 142 -13.30 -13.46 -16.41
CA PRO A 142 -14.70 -13.82 -16.62
C PRO A 142 -14.99 -13.99 -18.12
N LEU A 143 -15.58 -15.12 -18.50
CA LEU A 143 -15.95 -15.39 -19.90
C LEU A 143 -16.98 -14.38 -20.44
N TYR A 144 -17.83 -13.84 -19.56
CA TYR A 144 -18.82 -12.82 -19.91
C TYR A 144 -18.16 -11.52 -20.42
N ASP A 145 -17.12 -11.03 -19.73
CA ASP A 145 -16.40 -9.82 -20.12
C ASP A 145 -15.68 -9.98 -21.47
N ILE A 146 -15.20 -11.19 -21.77
CA ILE A 146 -14.59 -11.50 -23.07
C ILE A 146 -15.64 -11.39 -24.18
N LYS A 147 -16.83 -11.99 -23.99
CA LYS A 147 -17.91 -11.93 -24.98
C LYS A 147 -18.38 -10.48 -25.21
N GLU A 148 -18.55 -9.70 -24.15
CA GLU A 148 -18.93 -8.28 -24.26
C GLU A 148 -17.84 -7.45 -24.96
N GLY A 149 -16.57 -7.71 -24.65
CA GLY A 149 -15.42 -7.07 -25.32
C GLY A 149 -15.31 -7.40 -26.81
N GLU A 150 -15.65 -8.62 -27.23
CA GLU A 150 -15.66 -9.02 -28.65
C GLU A 150 -16.84 -8.40 -29.40
N ILE A 151 -18.02 -8.34 -28.79
CA ILE A 151 -19.21 -7.68 -29.37
C ILE A 151 -18.91 -6.20 -29.64
N LEU A 152 -18.24 -5.50 -28.72
CA LEU A 152 -17.85 -4.08 -28.90
C LEU A 152 -16.77 -3.88 -29.96
N ARG A 153 -16.00 -4.91 -30.32
CA ARG A 153 -14.97 -4.87 -31.37
C ARG A 153 -15.47 -5.27 -32.75
N THR A 154 -16.69 -5.78 -32.85
CA THR A 154 -17.25 -6.24 -34.12
C THR A 154 -17.68 -5.02 -34.95
N GLU A 155 -16.85 -4.65 -35.92
CA GLU A 155 -17.20 -3.64 -36.92
C GLU A 155 -17.74 -4.33 -38.19
N ILE A 156 -18.91 -3.89 -38.65
CA ILE A 156 -19.48 -4.33 -39.92
C ILE A 156 -19.24 -3.22 -40.95
N LYS A 157 -18.75 -3.60 -42.14
CA LYS A 157 -18.52 -2.66 -43.23
C LYS A 157 -19.80 -2.47 -44.05
N ILE A 158 -20.43 -1.31 -43.93
CA ILE A 158 -21.64 -0.96 -44.68
C ILE A 158 -21.22 -0.01 -45.81
N GLY A 159 -21.12 -0.56 -47.03
CA GLY A 159 -20.63 0.18 -48.19
C GLY A 159 -19.16 0.58 -48.05
N ARG A 160 -18.87 1.88 -47.93
CA ARG A 160 -17.50 2.43 -47.76
C ARG A 160 -17.12 2.74 -46.30
N VAL A 161 -18.06 2.66 -45.36
CA VAL A 161 -17.86 3.07 -43.96
C VAL A 161 -17.91 1.84 -43.05
N SER A 162 -16.98 1.73 -42.10
CA SER A 162 -17.08 0.75 -41.01
C SER A 162 -17.91 1.34 -39.88
N VAL A 163 -18.92 0.59 -39.44
CA VAL A 163 -19.81 0.98 -38.35
C VAL A 163 -19.73 -0.11 -37.27
N PRO A 164 -19.55 0.26 -35.99
CA PRO A 164 -19.61 -0.71 -34.90
C PRO A 164 -21.03 -1.28 -34.83
N ALA A 165 -21.15 -2.61 -34.88
CA ALA A 165 -22.45 -3.26 -34.91
C ALA A 165 -22.52 -4.36 -33.86
N VAL A 166 -23.51 -4.23 -32.98
CA VAL A 166 -23.81 -5.20 -31.93
C VAL A 166 -24.69 -6.30 -32.52
N PHE A 167 -24.14 -7.49 -32.74
CA PHE A 167 -24.96 -8.67 -33.01
C PHE A 167 -25.64 -9.09 -31.70
N ARG A 168 -26.95 -8.91 -31.61
CA ARG A 168 -27.77 -9.49 -30.55
C ARG A 168 -28.20 -10.86 -31.04
N GLU A 169 -27.54 -11.91 -30.54
CA GLU A 169 -28.02 -13.28 -30.69
C GLU A 169 -29.29 -13.41 -29.82
N ASP A 170 -30.44 -13.58 -30.46
CA ASP A 170 -31.68 -14.02 -29.81
C ASP A 170 -31.62 -15.53 -29.49
#